data_AF-A0A2A2ZAQ7-F1
#
_entry.id   AF-A0A2A2ZAQ7-F1
#
_cell.length_a   1.000
_cell.length_b   1.000
_cell.length_c   1.000
_cell.angle_alpha   90.00
_cell.angle_beta   90.00
_cell.angle_gamma   90.00
#
_symmetry.space_group_name_H-M   'P 1'
#
loop_
_entity.id
_entity.type
_entity.pdbx_description
1 polymer ?
#
loop_
_entity_poly.entity_id
_entity_poly.type
_entity_poly.pdbx_seq_one_letter_code
_entity_poly.pdbx_strand_id
1 'polypeptide(L)'
;MAVADTYADGVLYTAQPMEVSDVAELARLFEGRHKESLAATHEGVDIQRDNNIRAGWAARALIAYASHLGGQSLVDELETVTGDLLGDLLHLFDALGLDWEEIRERGERFHREEVLGDV
;
A
#
# COMPACT_ATOMS: atom_id res chain seq x y z
N MET A 1 -1.97 -0.85 -28.86
CA MET A 1 -0.61 -1.28 -28.46
C MET A 1 -0.77 -1.85 -27.06
N ALA A 2 -0.83 -3.17 -26.93
CA ALA A 2 -1.06 -3.84 -25.65
C ALA A 2 0.25 -3.86 -24.88
N VAL A 3 0.25 -3.30 -23.67
CA VAL A 3 1.37 -3.44 -22.73
C VAL A 3 1.29 -4.87 -22.23
N ALA A 4 2.17 -5.72 -22.74
CA ALA A 4 2.22 -7.12 -22.36
C ALA A 4 2.68 -7.24 -20.91
N ASP A 5 1.87 -7.95 -20.15
CA ASP A 5 2.08 -8.42 -18.79
C ASP A 5 3.48 -9.08 -18.68
N THR A 6 4.45 -8.38 -18.08
CA THR A 6 5.87 -8.79 -18.06
C THR A 6 6.39 -9.07 -16.65
N TYR A 7 5.52 -9.45 -15.72
CA TYR A 7 5.92 -9.74 -14.33
C TYR A 7 5.67 -11.18 -13.86
N ALA A 8 5.17 -12.07 -14.72
CA ALA A 8 4.79 -13.42 -14.29
C ALA A 8 5.97 -14.35 -13.93
N ASP A 9 7.18 -14.09 -14.46
CA ASP A 9 8.40 -14.85 -14.15
C ASP A 9 9.45 -13.90 -13.54
N GLY A 10 9.46 -13.71 -12.21
CA GLY A 10 10.57 -13.00 -11.54
C GLY A 10 10.23 -12.22 -10.27
N VAL A 11 8.95 -12.04 -9.93
CA VAL A 11 8.57 -11.39 -8.68
C VAL A 11 8.65 -12.39 -7.52
N LEU A 12 9.53 -12.11 -6.54
CA LEU A 12 9.88 -13.06 -5.49
C LEU A 12 9.25 -12.72 -4.13
N TYR A 13 9.05 -11.44 -3.86
CA TYR A 13 8.78 -10.96 -2.49
C TYR A 13 7.56 -10.04 -2.38
N THR A 14 6.53 -10.23 -3.22
CA THR A 14 5.29 -9.44 -3.14
C THR A 14 4.61 -9.55 -1.78
N ALA A 15 4.04 -8.46 -1.28
CA ALA A 15 3.20 -8.53 -0.08
C ALA A 15 2.10 -9.59 -0.26
N GLN A 16 1.92 -10.42 0.78
CA GLN A 16 0.97 -11.52 0.75
C GLN A 16 -0.48 -10.99 0.66
N PRO A 17 -1.35 -11.69 -0.08
CA PRO A 17 -2.74 -11.28 -0.24
C PRO A 17 -3.46 -11.23 1.10
N MET A 18 -4.37 -10.26 1.24
CA MET A 18 -5.27 -10.14 2.39
C MET A 18 -6.68 -10.51 1.93
N GLU A 19 -7.29 -11.50 2.58
CA GLU A 19 -8.66 -11.93 2.28
C GLU A 19 -9.68 -10.97 2.94
N VAL A 20 -9.90 -9.82 2.31
CA VAL A 20 -10.85 -8.77 2.74
C VAL A 20 -11.55 -8.18 1.52
N SER A 21 -12.81 -7.78 1.69
CA SER A 21 -13.66 -7.27 0.60
C SER A 21 -14.03 -5.79 0.76
N ASP A 22 -13.98 -5.25 1.97
CA ASP A 22 -14.30 -3.86 2.29
C ASP A 22 -13.36 -3.28 3.37
N VAL A 23 -13.48 -1.97 3.62
CA VAL A 23 -12.65 -1.31 4.63
C VAL A 23 -12.98 -1.76 6.06
N ALA A 24 -14.21 -2.21 6.34
CA ALA A 24 -14.55 -2.74 7.67
C ALA A 24 -13.85 -4.08 7.95
N GLU A 25 -13.75 -4.97 6.97
CA GLU A 25 -12.97 -6.21 7.04
C GLU A 25 -11.48 -5.91 7.17
N LEU A 26 -10.96 -4.95 6.41
CA LEU A 26 -9.59 -4.49 6.58
C LEU A 26 -9.34 -3.93 7.99
N ALA A 27 -10.25 -3.11 8.52
CA ALA A 27 -10.15 -2.57 9.88
C ALA A 27 -10.16 -3.67 10.94
N ARG A 28 -11.07 -4.66 10.82
CA ARG A 28 -11.11 -5.83 11.71
C ARG A 28 -9.84 -6.66 11.63
N LEU A 29 -9.27 -6.84 10.44
CA LEU A 29 -8.02 -7.57 10.26
C LEU A 29 -6.87 -6.94 11.05
N PHE A 30 -6.84 -5.60 11.15
CA PHE A 30 -5.79 -4.83 11.83
C PHE A 30 -6.12 -4.43 13.28
N GLU A 31 -7.31 -4.76 13.78
CA GLU A 31 -7.71 -4.46 15.14
C GLU A 31 -6.75 -5.11 16.16
N GLY A 32 -6.30 -4.32 17.15
CA GLY A 32 -5.36 -4.79 18.18
C GLY A 32 -3.95 -5.11 17.69
N ARG A 33 -3.65 -5.05 16.38
CA ARG A 33 -2.28 -5.24 15.88
C ARG A 33 -1.41 -4.05 16.24
N HIS A 34 -0.20 -4.31 16.72
CA HIS A 34 0.80 -3.27 16.97
C HIS A 34 1.54 -2.87 15.69
N LYS A 35 2.25 -1.73 15.74
CA LYS A 35 3.19 -1.36 14.68
C LYS A 35 4.39 -2.30 14.72
N GLU A 36 4.71 -2.89 13.57
CA GLU A 36 5.93 -3.67 13.38
C GLU A 36 7.05 -2.80 12.81
N SER A 37 8.30 -3.23 13.04
CA SER A 37 9.51 -2.62 12.47
C SER A 37 10.07 -3.49 11.36
N LEU A 38 10.64 -2.84 10.36
CA LEU A 38 11.40 -3.48 9.28
C LEU A 38 12.65 -4.15 9.83
N ALA A 39 13.12 -5.18 9.15
CA ALA A 39 14.38 -5.82 9.48
C ALA A 39 15.56 -4.87 9.24
N ALA A 40 16.68 -5.13 9.92
CA ALA A 40 17.94 -4.45 9.62
C ALA A 40 18.72 -5.13 8.48
N THR A 41 18.25 -6.31 8.07
CA THR A 41 18.86 -7.24 7.11
C THR A 41 17.99 -7.30 5.85
N HIS A 42 18.63 -7.35 4.68
CA HIS A 42 17.97 -7.45 3.37
C HIS A 42 18.06 -8.89 2.83
N GLU A 43 17.79 -9.88 3.69
CA GLU A 43 17.75 -11.29 3.28
C GLU A 43 16.35 -11.65 2.80
N GLY A 44 16.21 -12.58 1.85
CA GLY A 44 14.93 -12.82 1.15
C GLY A 44 13.69 -13.04 2.05
N VAL A 45 13.83 -13.72 3.20
CA VAL A 45 12.72 -13.89 4.17
C VAL A 45 12.36 -12.56 4.84
N ASP A 46 13.34 -11.72 5.12
CA ASP A 46 13.15 -10.40 5.70
C ASP A 46 12.51 -9.44 4.69
N ILE A 47 12.90 -9.49 3.41
CA ILE A 47 12.31 -8.67 2.34
C ILE A 47 10.80 -8.95 2.21
N GLN A 48 10.41 -10.22 2.15
CA GLN A 48 9.00 -10.62 2.09
C GLN A 48 8.22 -10.15 3.33
N ARG A 49 8.80 -10.32 4.52
CA ARG A 49 8.19 -9.88 5.78
C ARG A 49 8.02 -8.36 5.80
N ASP A 50 9.02 -7.62 5.35
CA ASP A 50 9.02 -6.17 5.32
C ASP A 50 8.00 -5.63 4.32
N ASN A 51 7.83 -6.29 3.17
CA ASN A 51 6.78 -5.94 2.20
C ASN A 51 5.37 -6.16 2.77
N ASN A 52 5.15 -7.22 3.57
CA ASN A 52 3.90 -7.39 4.32
C ASN A 52 3.67 -6.26 5.34
N ILE A 53 4.72 -5.82 6.04
CA ILE A 53 4.65 -4.73 7.02
C ILE A 53 4.31 -3.40 6.32
N ARG A 54 4.94 -3.12 5.17
CA ARG A 54 4.67 -1.92 4.36
C ARG A 54 3.22 -1.90 3.86
N ALA A 55 2.71 -3.03 3.36
CA ALA A 55 1.30 -3.17 3.01
C ALA A 55 0.40 -2.89 4.23
N GLY A 56 0.78 -3.37 5.42
CA GLY A 56 0.07 -3.08 6.65
C GLY A 56 0.10 -1.61 7.09
N TRP A 57 1.16 -0.87 6.79
CA TRP A 57 1.20 0.58 7.02
C TRP A 57 0.26 1.33 6.07
N ALA A 58 0.25 0.95 4.79
CA ALA A 58 -0.69 1.51 3.81
C ALA A 58 -2.15 1.22 4.19
N ALA A 59 -2.46 0.00 4.64
CA ALA A 59 -3.79 -0.37 5.13
C ALA A 59 -4.27 0.53 6.28
N ARG A 60 -3.38 0.88 7.22
CA ARG A 60 -3.72 1.80 8.32
C ARG A 60 -4.04 3.21 7.85
N ALA A 61 -3.35 3.70 6.82
CA ALA A 61 -3.66 5.00 6.22
C ALA A 61 -5.05 4.97 5.57
N LEU A 62 -5.37 3.92 4.83
CA LEU A 62 -6.68 3.74 4.20
C LEU A 62 -7.81 3.63 5.24
N ILE A 63 -7.63 2.85 6.31
CA ILE A 63 -8.59 2.74 7.41
C ILE A 63 -8.81 4.11 8.08
N ALA A 64 -7.73 4.85 8.34
CA ALA A 64 -7.82 6.17 8.97
C ALA A 64 -8.57 7.17 8.08
N TYR A 65 -8.31 7.14 6.78
CA TYR A 65 -9.01 7.96 5.78
C TYR A 65 -10.51 7.63 5.74
N ALA A 66 -10.87 6.36 5.58
CA ALA A 66 -12.26 5.93 5.57
C ALA A 66 -13.00 6.28 6.87
N SER A 67 -12.34 6.11 8.02
CA SER A 67 -12.91 6.49 9.32
C SER A 67 -13.14 7.99 9.45
N HIS A 68 -12.30 8.80 8.81
CA HIS A 68 -12.42 10.25 8.82
C HIS A 68 -13.64 10.73 8.00
N LEU A 69 -13.88 10.12 6.83
CA LEU A 69 -14.96 10.52 5.92
C LEU A 69 -16.31 9.83 6.20
N GLY A 70 -16.29 8.52 6.47
CA GLY A 70 -17.49 7.68 6.61
C GLY A 70 -18.16 7.71 8.00
N GLY A 71 -17.56 8.37 8.99
CA GLY A 71 -18.08 8.39 10.35
C GLY A 71 -18.19 6.97 10.94
N GLN A 72 -19.41 6.47 11.20
CA GLN A 72 -19.66 5.13 11.77
C GLN A 72 -19.86 4.01 10.73
N SER A 73 -19.86 4.31 9.43
CA SER A 73 -20.18 3.34 8.37
C SER A 73 -18.95 3.09 7.49
N LEU A 74 -18.26 1.96 7.70
CA LEU A 74 -17.05 1.54 6.94
C LEU A 74 -17.39 0.50 5.86
N VAL A 75 -18.53 0.65 5.17
CA VAL A 75 -19.01 -0.32 4.16
C VAL A 75 -18.61 0.03 2.73
N ASP A 76 -17.68 0.98 2.56
CA ASP A 76 -17.21 1.38 1.23
C ASP A 76 -16.24 0.34 0.66
N GLU A 77 -16.35 0.12 -0.65
CA GLU A 77 -15.48 -0.78 -1.41
C GLU A 77 -14.04 -0.27 -1.42
N LEU A 78 -13.07 -1.21 -1.32
CA LEU A 78 -11.65 -0.88 -1.23
C LEU A 78 -11.16 -0.04 -2.43
N GLU A 79 -11.62 -0.35 -3.64
CA GLU A 79 -11.24 0.39 -4.85
C GLU A 79 -11.70 1.85 -4.80
N THR A 80 -12.95 2.09 -4.39
CA THR A 80 -13.52 3.43 -4.30
C THR A 80 -12.77 4.29 -3.29
N VAL A 81 -12.59 3.78 -2.05
CA VAL A 81 -11.90 4.53 -0.99
C VAL A 81 -10.43 4.78 -1.35
N THR A 82 -9.78 3.83 -2.02
CA THR A 82 -8.39 4.00 -2.46
C THR A 82 -8.29 5.08 -3.54
N GLY A 83 -9.23 5.10 -4.49
CA GLY A 83 -9.31 6.13 -5.52
C GLY A 83 -9.53 7.52 -4.94
N ASP A 84 -10.44 7.65 -3.98
CA ASP A 84 -10.72 8.92 -3.31
C ASP A 84 -9.51 9.41 -2.51
N LEU A 85 -8.87 8.52 -1.73
CA LEU A 85 -7.64 8.85 -0.99
C LEU A 85 -6.53 9.33 -1.93
N LEU A 86 -6.34 8.65 -3.06
CA LEU A 86 -5.34 9.07 -4.05
C LEU A 86 -5.69 10.45 -4.62
N GLY A 87 -6.96 10.71 -4.96
CA GLY A 87 -7.42 12.01 -5.44
C GLY A 87 -7.14 13.14 -4.44
N ASP A 88 -7.44 12.91 -3.17
CA ASP A 88 -7.18 13.87 -2.09
C ASP A 88 -5.69 14.10 -1.85
N LEU A 89 -4.84 13.07 -2.00
CA LEU A 89 -3.39 13.22 -1.94
C LEU A 89 -2.85 14.07 -3.08
N LEU A 90 -3.40 13.96 -4.29
CA LEU A 90 -3.00 14.80 -5.42
C LEU A 90 -3.34 16.28 -5.15
N HIS A 91 -4.53 16.57 -4.62
CA HIS A 91 -4.87 17.92 -4.19
C HIS A 91 -3.98 18.44 -3.05
N LEU A 92 -3.57 17.56 -2.13
CA LEU A 92 -2.60 17.92 -1.10
C LEU A 92 -1.22 18.25 -1.70
N PHE A 93 -0.77 17.50 -2.72
CA PHE A 93 0.50 17.76 -3.40
C PHE A 93 0.49 19.11 -4.11
N ASP A 94 -0.60 19.47 -4.79
CA ASP A 94 -0.79 20.81 -5.35
C ASP A 94 -0.66 21.89 -4.27
N ALA A 95 -1.30 21.70 -3.11
CA ALA A 95 -1.29 22.65 -2.01
C ALA A 95 0.09 22.79 -1.33
N LEU A 96 0.88 21.72 -1.30
CA LEU A 96 2.21 21.68 -0.69
C LEU A 96 3.34 22.01 -1.69
N GLY A 97 3.05 22.09 -2.99
CA GLY A 97 4.05 22.26 -4.04
C GLY A 97 4.95 21.03 -4.23
N LEU A 98 4.39 19.83 -4.04
CA LEU A 98 5.09 18.56 -4.26
C LEU A 98 4.90 18.07 -5.70
N ASP A 99 5.96 17.53 -6.30
CA ASP A 99 5.89 16.94 -7.64
C ASP A 99 5.37 15.49 -7.55
N TRP A 100 4.13 15.28 -8.01
CA TRP A 100 3.50 13.97 -8.06
C TRP A 100 4.32 12.97 -8.89
N GLU A 101 4.82 13.39 -10.05
CA GLU A 101 5.48 12.47 -10.98
C GLU A 101 6.80 11.98 -10.40
N GLU A 102 7.58 12.87 -9.80
CA GLU A 102 8.82 12.49 -9.09
C GLU A 102 8.54 11.52 -7.93
N ILE A 103 7.50 11.79 -7.13
CA ILE A 103 7.12 10.93 -6.00
C ILE A 103 6.65 9.56 -6.48
N ARG A 104 5.82 9.52 -7.51
CA ARG A 104 5.28 8.29 -8.12
C ARG A 104 6.41 7.42 -8.68
N GLU A 105 7.28 8.00 -9.52
CA GLU A 105 8.41 7.29 -10.13
C GLU A 105 9.35 6.70 -9.06
N ARG A 106 9.66 7.47 -8.02
CA ARG A 106 10.49 7.00 -6.91
C ARG A 106 9.82 5.84 -6.15
N GLY A 107 8.52 5.95 -5.88
CA GLY A 107 7.76 4.91 -5.20
C GLY A 107 7.70 3.61 -6.00
N GLU A 108 7.42 3.69 -7.30
CA GLU A 108 7.38 2.55 -8.22
C GLU A 108 8.75 1.88 -8.35
N ARG A 109 9.83 2.66 -8.43
CA ARG A 109 11.19 2.12 -8.46
C ARG A 109 11.51 1.33 -7.19
N PHE A 110 11.29 1.91 -6.01
CA PHE A 110 11.57 1.23 -4.75
C PHE A 110 10.71 -0.02 -4.56
N HIS A 111 9.41 0.06 -4.87
CA HIS A 111 8.55 -1.11 -4.83
C HIS A 111 9.06 -2.21 -5.76
N ARG A 112 9.49 -1.86 -6.98
CA ARG A 112 10.05 -2.81 -7.93
C ARG A 112 11.33 -3.46 -7.42
N GLU A 113 12.27 -2.67 -6.90
CA GLU A 113 13.51 -3.16 -6.28
C GLU A 113 13.20 -4.14 -5.14
N GLU A 114 12.27 -3.77 -4.25
CA GLU A 114 11.83 -4.59 -3.12
C GLU A 114 11.20 -5.93 -3.53
N VAL A 115 10.30 -5.96 -4.53
CA VAL A 115 9.63 -7.20 -4.92
C VAL A 115 10.50 -8.13 -5.78
N LEU A 116 11.55 -7.60 -6.41
CA LEU A 116 12.57 -8.37 -7.14
C LEU A 116 13.73 -8.81 -6.23
N GLY A 117 13.90 -8.18 -5.07
CA GLY A 117 15.01 -8.43 -4.15
C GLY A 117 16.29 -7.68 -4.51
N ASP A 118 16.18 -6.62 -5.32
CA ASP A 118 17.29 -5.75 -5.75
C ASP A 118 17.49 -4.58 -4.75
N VAL A 119 17.55 -4.90 -3.44
CA VAL A 119 17.62 -3.94 -2.31
C VAL A 119 19.00 -3.83 -1.66
#